data_AF-A0A2M7XYL4-F1
#
_entry.id   AF-A0A2M7XYL4-F1
#
_cell.length_a   1.000
_cell.length_b   1.000
_cell.length_c   1.000
_cell.angle_alpha   90.00
_cell.angle_beta   90.00
_cell.angle_gamma   90.00
#
_symmetry.space_group_name_H-M   'P 1'
#
loop_
_entity.id
_entity.type
_entity.pdbx_description
1 polymer ?
#
loop_
_entity_poly.entity_id
_entity_poly.type
_entity_poly.pdbx_seq_one_letter_code
_entity_poly.pdbx_strand_id
1 'polypeptide(L)'
;NSGIKIDIHHVPVDDKKTYELISRGDTIGVFQLESGGMKHLAKELKPNKLSDISAMVALYRPGPMDLIPSFLEGKANAKKIKYPHPDLKSVLEETYGVLVYQEQVMEIAHKLAGFSMSEADNLRMAMGKKKKELMKKD
;
A
#
# COMPACT_ATOMS: atom_id res chain seq x y z
N ASN A 1 14.08 29.05 -17.52
CA ASN A 1 14.24 28.09 -18.65
C ASN A 1 12.93 27.51 -19.21
N SER A 2 11.79 28.21 -19.15
CA SER A 2 10.59 27.92 -19.99
C SER A 2 9.47 28.94 -19.76
N GLY A 3 9.53 29.72 -18.67
CA GLY A 3 8.46 30.67 -18.29
C GLY A 3 7.21 29.98 -17.76
N ILE A 4 7.19 28.65 -17.71
CA ILE A 4 6.08 27.85 -17.21
C ILE A 4 6.06 27.94 -15.69
N LYS A 5 4.93 28.38 -15.13
CA LYS A 5 4.65 28.30 -13.70
C LYS A 5 4.08 26.92 -13.39
N ILE A 6 4.75 26.17 -12.53
CA ILE A 6 4.27 24.88 -12.04
C ILE A 6 3.36 25.12 -10.85
N ASP A 7 2.13 24.66 -10.91
CA ASP A 7 1.21 24.61 -9.77
C ASP A 7 1.09 23.18 -9.28
N ILE A 8 1.71 22.89 -8.13
CA ILE A 8 1.78 21.55 -7.55
C ILE A 8 0.39 21.01 -7.16
N HIS A 9 -0.58 21.87 -6.88
CA HIS A 9 -1.92 21.47 -6.46
C HIS A 9 -2.78 20.95 -7.62
N HIS A 10 -2.36 21.18 -8.87
CA HIS A 10 -3.09 20.80 -10.07
C HIS A 10 -2.28 19.85 -10.99
N VAL A 11 -1.22 19.23 -10.47
CA VAL A 11 -0.45 18.23 -11.23
C VAL A 11 -1.28 16.95 -11.37
N PRO A 12 -1.42 16.39 -12.59
CA PRO A 12 -2.12 15.13 -12.80
C PRO A 12 -1.39 13.97 -12.11
N VAL A 13 -2.15 13.09 -11.46
CA VAL A 13 -1.62 11.93 -10.74
C VAL A 13 -1.44 10.69 -11.62
N ASP A 14 -1.75 10.79 -12.91
CA ASP A 14 -1.70 9.70 -13.90
C ASP A 14 -0.65 9.96 -15.00
N ASP A 15 0.32 10.85 -14.77
CA ASP A 15 1.37 11.16 -15.75
C ASP A 15 2.25 9.93 -16.04
N LYS A 16 2.11 9.39 -17.25
CA LYS A 16 2.81 8.18 -17.69
C LYS A 16 4.34 8.33 -17.64
N LYS A 17 4.88 9.51 -17.98
CA LYS A 17 6.33 9.74 -18.02
C LYS A 17 6.94 9.65 -16.61
N THR A 18 6.22 10.12 -15.61
CA THR A 18 6.58 9.99 -14.19
C THR A 18 6.69 8.52 -13.78
N TYR A 19 5.67 7.71 -14.11
CA TYR A 19 5.68 6.28 -13.81
C TYR A 19 6.76 5.51 -14.57
N GLU A 20 7.04 5.87 -15.83
CA GLU A 20 8.13 5.28 -16.61
C GLU A 20 9.50 5.60 -16.00
N LEU A 21 9.71 6.83 -15.52
CA LEU A 21 10.93 7.23 -14.81
C LEU A 21 11.14 6.41 -13.55
N ILE A 22 10.10 6.27 -12.73
CA ILE A 22 10.15 5.47 -11.50
C ILE A 22 10.38 3.99 -11.83
N SER A 23 9.70 3.46 -12.85
CA SER A 23 9.84 2.06 -13.29
C SER A 23 11.22 1.72 -13.85
N ARG A 24 11.99 2.71 -14.32
CA ARG A 24 13.41 2.51 -14.67
C ARG A 24 14.33 2.58 -13.46
N GLY A 25 13.83 2.95 -12.29
CA GLY A 25 14.62 3.17 -11.07
C GLY A 25 15.48 4.43 -11.15
N ASP A 26 15.12 5.39 -12.01
CA ASP A 26 15.83 6.67 -12.19
C ASP A 26 15.42 7.68 -11.10
N THR A 27 15.41 7.25 -9.83
CA THR A 27 14.78 7.98 -8.71
C THR A 27 15.77 8.72 -7.81
N ILE A 28 16.98 9.01 -8.30
CA ILE A 28 17.93 9.86 -7.55
C ILE A 28 17.36 11.28 -7.46
N GLY A 29 17.25 11.82 -6.24
CA GLY A 29 16.60 13.11 -5.99
C GLY A 29 15.07 13.07 -5.98
N VAL A 30 14.46 11.87 -6.04
CA VAL A 30 13.01 11.69 -5.90
C VAL A 30 12.73 11.28 -4.45
N PHE A 31 12.05 12.16 -3.71
CA PHE A 31 11.75 11.99 -2.30
C PHE A 31 11.19 10.58 -1.98
N GLN A 32 11.70 9.97 -0.91
CA GLN A 32 11.42 8.60 -0.44
C GLN A 32 11.84 7.44 -1.35
N LEU A 33 12.21 7.69 -2.61
CA LEU A 33 12.49 6.64 -3.60
C LEU A 33 13.99 6.44 -3.92
N GLU A 34 14.89 7.08 -3.18
CA GLU A 34 16.32 7.19 -3.55
C GLU A 34 17.19 5.99 -3.15
N SER A 35 16.73 5.14 -2.21
CA SER A 35 17.57 4.05 -1.70
C SER A 35 17.82 2.98 -2.76
N GLY A 36 18.96 2.28 -2.68
CA GLY A 36 19.33 1.26 -3.67
C GLY A 36 18.29 0.15 -3.84
N GLY A 37 17.75 -0.35 -2.73
CA GLY A 37 16.72 -1.38 -2.80
C GLY A 37 15.32 -0.85 -3.11
N MET A 38 14.99 0.40 -2.78
CA MET A 38 13.75 1.02 -3.28
C MET A 38 13.77 1.19 -4.80
N LYS A 39 14.92 1.58 -5.37
CA LYS A 39 15.16 1.59 -6.82
C LYS A 39 14.96 0.22 -7.46
N HIS A 40 15.44 -0.84 -6.80
CA HIS A 40 15.26 -2.21 -7.27
C HIS A 40 13.78 -2.61 -7.23
N LEU A 41 13.09 -2.35 -6.12
CA LEU A 41 11.65 -2.60 -6.00
C LEU A 41 10.85 -1.85 -7.08
N ALA A 42 11.20 -0.59 -7.37
CA ALA A 42 10.55 0.19 -8.41
C ALA A 42 10.65 -0.47 -9.80
N LYS A 43 11.83 -1.03 -10.13
CA LYS A 43 12.09 -1.75 -11.39
C LYS A 43 11.29 -3.05 -11.50
N GLU A 44 11.14 -3.77 -10.40
CA GLU A 44 10.36 -5.01 -10.36
C GLU A 44 8.85 -4.73 -10.41
N LEU A 45 8.40 -3.77 -9.59
CA LEU A 45 6.98 -3.44 -9.46
C LEU A 45 6.41 -2.74 -10.69
N LYS A 46 7.21 -1.89 -11.34
CA LYS A 46 6.79 -1.02 -12.45
C LYS A 46 5.51 -0.24 -12.10
N PRO A 47 5.55 0.67 -11.10
CA PRO A 47 4.36 1.39 -10.64
C PRO A 47 3.68 2.12 -11.79
N ASN A 48 2.35 2.06 -11.86
CA ASN A 48 1.57 2.71 -12.92
C ASN A 48 0.38 3.54 -12.39
N LYS A 49 0.28 3.66 -11.06
CA LYS A 49 -0.72 4.45 -10.34
C LYS A 49 -0.14 4.91 -9.00
N LEU A 50 -0.73 5.94 -8.42
CA LEU A 50 -0.21 6.56 -7.19
C LEU A 50 -0.26 5.58 -5.99
N SER A 51 -1.27 4.72 -5.95
CA SER A 51 -1.42 3.71 -4.90
C SER A 51 -0.25 2.71 -4.88
N ASP A 52 0.37 2.42 -6.02
CA ASP A 52 1.58 1.58 -6.07
C ASP A 52 2.75 2.26 -5.35
N ILE A 53 2.94 3.57 -5.55
CA ILE A 53 4.01 4.33 -4.89
C ILE A 53 3.77 4.36 -3.38
N SER A 54 2.53 4.62 -2.95
CA SER A 54 2.15 4.56 -1.54
C SER A 54 2.45 3.18 -0.93
N ALA A 55 2.05 2.11 -1.61
CA ALA A 55 2.28 0.74 -1.14
C ALA A 55 3.78 0.39 -1.10
N MET A 56 4.59 0.82 -2.08
CA MET A 56 6.05 0.66 -2.06
C MET A 56 6.64 1.26 -0.79
N VAL A 57 6.29 2.50 -0.46
CA VAL A 57 6.80 3.20 0.73
C VAL A 57 6.35 2.54 2.03
N ALA A 58 5.13 2.00 2.06
CA ALA A 58 4.61 1.28 3.22
C ALA A 58 5.29 -0.09 3.42
N LEU A 59 5.49 -0.83 2.33
CA LEU A 59 6.06 -2.19 2.33
C LEU A 59 7.58 -2.20 2.52
N TYR A 60 8.31 -1.18 2.05
CA TYR A 60 9.77 -1.13 2.13
C TYR A 60 10.27 -0.69 3.52
N ARG A 61 9.84 -1.41 4.56
CA ARG A 61 10.21 -1.22 5.97
C ARG A 61 10.46 -2.58 6.63
N PRO A 62 11.30 -2.66 7.68
CA PRO A 62 11.49 -3.90 8.43
C PRO A 62 10.16 -4.48 8.93
N GLY A 63 9.90 -5.76 8.63
CA GLY A 63 8.63 -6.43 8.87
C GLY A 63 7.78 -6.55 7.60
N PRO A 64 7.17 -5.46 7.09
CA PRO A 64 6.37 -5.51 5.85
C PRO A 64 7.15 -5.93 4.58
N MET A 65 8.48 -5.82 4.58
CA MET A 65 9.30 -6.25 3.42
C MET A 65 9.09 -7.71 3.03
N ASP A 66 8.75 -8.59 3.99
CA ASP A 66 8.46 -10.01 3.72
C ASP A 66 7.21 -10.20 2.85
N LEU A 67 6.36 -9.18 2.73
CA LEU A 67 5.13 -9.20 1.93
C LEU A 67 5.35 -8.71 0.48
N ILE A 68 6.50 -8.08 0.19
CA ILE A 68 6.82 -7.55 -1.15
C ILE A 68 6.68 -8.63 -2.24
N PRO A 69 7.19 -9.87 -2.07
CA PRO A 69 7.04 -10.91 -3.10
C PRO A 69 5.57 -11.22 -3.43
N SER A 70 4.69 -11.26 -2.42
CA SER A 70 3.26 -11.49 -2.62
C SER A 70 2.59 -10.31 -3.35
N PHE A 71 3.01 -9.08 -3.01
CA PHE A 71 2.51 -7.88 -3.68
C PHE A 71 2.92 -7.83 -5.16
N LEU A 72 4.18 -8.16 -5.48
CA LEU A 72 4.69 -8.26 -6.84
C LEU A 72 3.97 -9.35 -7.63
N GLU A 73 3.76 -10.52 -7.03
CA GLU A 73 3.06 -11.65 -7.67
C GLU A 73 1.60 -11.29 -7.97
N GLY A 74 0.90 -10.70 -7.01
CA GLY A 74 -0.49 -10.26 -7.17
C GLY A 74 -0.63 -9.18 -8.24
N LYS A 75 0.29 -8.21 -8.30
CA LYS A 75 0.31 -7.19 -9.35
C LYS A 75 0.58 -7.79 -10.74
N ALA A 76 1.54 -8.70 -10.84
CA ALA A 76 1.90 -9.32 -12.11
C ALA A 76 0.81 -10.26 -12.63
N ASN A 77 0.06 -10.91 -11.73
CA ASN A 77 -0.99 -11.85 -12.10
C ASN A 77 -2.17 -11.84 -11.11
N ALA A 78 -3.24 -11.15 -11.48
CA ALA A 78 -4.47 -11.07 -10.68
C ALA A 78 -5.10 -12.44 -10.35
N LYS A 79 -4.86 -13.50 -11.15
CA LYS A 79 -5.39 -14.85 -10.88
C LYS A 79 -4.72 -15.53 -9.68
N LYS A 80 -3.55 -15.05 -9.28
CA LYS A 80 -2.81 -15.59 -8.12
C LYS A 80 -3.23 -14.93 -6.80
N ILE A 81 -3.96 -13.83 -6.86
CA ILE A 81 -4.47 -13.15 -5.67
C ILE A 81 -5.48 -14.08 -4.99
N LYS A 82 -5.24 -14.39 -3.72
CA LYS A 82 -6.14 -15.17 -2.88
C LYS A 82 -6.67 -14.30 -1.77
N TYR A 83 -8.00 -14.20 -1.69
CA TYR A 83 -8.67 -13.53 -0.60
C TYR A 83 -9.13 -14.57 0.44
N PRO A 84 -8.86 -14.37 1.74
CA PRO A 84 -9.33 -15.29 2.78
C PRO A 84 -10.86 -15.38 2.89
N HIS A 85 -11.57 -14.34 2.47
CA HIS A 85 -13.03 -14.25 2.45
C HIS A 85 -13.49 -13.35 1.29
N PRO A 86 -14.62 -13.62 0.61
CA PRO A 86 -15.10 -12.82 -0.53
C PRO A 86 -15.21 -11.31 -0.22
N ASP A 87 -15.70 -10.95 0.97
CA ASP A 87 -15.88 -9.54 1.37
C ASP A 87 -14.56 -8.76 1.46
N LEU A 88 -13.44 -9.45 1.66
CA LEU A 88 -12.12 -8.84 1.72
C LEU A 88 -11.62 -8.37 0.37
N LYS A 89 -12.22 -8.82 -0.74
CA LYS A 89 -11.81 -8.41 -2.09
C LYS A 89 -11.84 -6.89 -2.23
N SER A 90 -12.96 -6.27 -1.86
CA SER A 90 -13.14 -4.81 -1.93
C SER A 90 -12.14 -4.01 -1.09
N VAL A 91 -11.63 -4.60 -0.01
CA VAL A 91 -10.68 -3.93 0.90
C VAL A 91 -9.22 -4.11 0.44
N LEU A 92 -8.92 -5.26 -0.15
CA LEU A 92 -7.54 -5.68 -0.45
C LEU A 92 -7.20 -5.62 -1.94
N GLU A 93 -8.15 -5.36 -2.84
CA GLU A 93 -7.89 -5.36 -4.29
C GLU A 93 -6.90 -4.27 -4.73
N GLU A 94 -6.95 -3.08 -4.12
CA GLU A 94 -6.04 -1.99 -4.45
C GLU A 94 -4.58 -2.34 -4.15
N THR A 95 -4.36 -3.23 -3.17
CA THR A 95 -3.07 -3.72 -2.69
C THR A 95 -2.81 -5.18 -3.06
N TYR A 96 -3.48 -5.67 -4.12
CA TYR A 96 -3.25 -6.99 -4.71
C TYR A 96 -3.42 -8.17 -3.74
N GLY A 97 -4.34 -8.04 -2.78
CA GLY A 97 -4.62 -9.07 -1.76
C GLY A 97 -3.74 -8.99 -0.51
N VAL A 98 -2.79 -8.05 -0.45
CA VAL A 98 -1.88 -7.87 0.68
C VAL A 98 -2.42 -6.82 1.63
N LEU A 99 -2.44 -7.10 2.94
CA LEU A 99 -2.81 -6.12 3.95
C LEU A 99 -1.63 -5.16 4.21
N VAL A 100 -1.73 -3.92 3.74
CA VAL A 100 -0.65 -2.92 3.78
C VAL A 100 -0.96 -1.79 4.76
N TYR A 101 -2.21 -1.35 4.80
CA TYR A 101 -2.64 -0.16 5.54
C TYR A 101 -3.39 -0.50 6.82
N GLN A 102 -3.35 0.42 7.78
CA GLN A 102 -4.08 0.27 9.05
C GLN A 102 -5.59 0.42 8.82
N GLU A 103 -5.96 1.28 7.88
CA GLU A 103 -7.31 1.55 7.42
C GLU A 103 -7.95 0.27 6.87
N GLN A 104 -7.17 -0.58 6.18
CA GLN A 104 -7.67 -1.88 5.74
C GLN A 104 -8.01 -2.80 6.92
N VAL A 105 -7.21 -2.80 8.00
CA VAL A 105 -7.55 -3.56 9.22
C VAL A 105 -8.86 -3.07 9.82
N MET A 106 -9.05 -1.75 9.85
CA MET A 106 -10.26 -1.14 10.39
C MET A 106 -11.49 -1.47 9.54
N GLU A 107 -11.38 -1.37 8.22
CA GLU A 107 -12.46 -1.68 7.29
C GLU A 107 -12.84 -3.17 7.34
N ILE A 108 -11.87 -4.07 7.52
CA ILE A 108 -12.12 -5.50 7.71
C ILE A 108 -12.93 -5.75 8.99
N ALA A 109 -12.55 -5.11 10.11
CA ALA A 109 -13.28 -5.24 11.36
C ALA A 109 -14.72 -4.69 11.25
N HIS A 110 -14.89 -3.56 10.56
CA HIS A 110 -16.20 -3.00 10.30
C HIS A 110 -17.07 -3.94 9.45
N LYS A 111 -16.55 -4.44 8.32
CA LYS A 111 -17.29 -5.29 7.39
C LYS A 111 -17.61 -6.67 7.93
N LEU A 112 -16.65 -7.33 8.59
CA LEU A 112 -16.81 -8.73 9.02
C LEU A 112 -17.37 -8.88 10.43
N ALA A 113 -17.07 -7.95 11.34
CA ALA A 113 -17.48 -8.05 12.74
C ALA A 113 -18.54 -7.00 13.14
N GLY A 114 -18.96 -6.13 12.21
CA GLY A 114 -19.97 -5.10 12.48
C GLY A 114 -19.50 -3.99 13.40
N PHE A 115 -18.19 -3.84 13.63
CA PHE A 115 -17.63 -2.81 14.50
C PHE A 115 -17.88 -1.44 13.91
N SER A 116 -18.20 -0.44 14.73
CA SER A 116 -18.06 0.96 14.31
C SER A 116 -16.61 1.28 13.96
N MET A 117 -16.37 2.33 13.16
CA MET A 117 -15.00 2.76 12.84
C MET A 117 -14.18 3.13 14.08
N SER A 118 -14.84 3.58 15.17
CA SER A 118 -14.18 3.83 16.45
C SER A 118 -13.76 2.54 17.15
N GLU A 119 -14.61 1.50 17.14
CA GLU A 119 -14.27 0.19 17.71
C GLU A 119 -13.18 -0.50 16.90
N ALA A 120 -13.21 -0.35 15.58
CA ALA A 120 -12.20 -0.85 14.68
C ALA A 120 -10.82 -0.23 14.93
N ASP A 121 -10.74 1.08 15.20
CA ASP A 121 -9.47 1.72 15.61
C ASP A 121 -9.01 1.23 16.99
N ASN A 122 -9.93 1.06 17.95
CA ASN A 122 -9.62 0.48 19.25
C ASN A 122 -9.02 -0.93 19.12
N LEU A 123 -9.59 -1.77 18.25
CA LEU A 123 -9.07 -3.10 17.93
C LEU A 123 -7.66 -3.01 17.34
N ARG A 124 -7.44 -2.15 16.34
CA ARG A 124 -6.12 -1.93 15.72
C ARG A 124 -5.08 -1.51 16.77
N MET A 125 -5.43 -0.59 17.67
CA MET A 125 -4.55 -0.17 18.77
C MET A 125 -4.25 -1.32 19.74
N ALA A 126 -5.25 -2.15 20.06
CA ALA A 126 -5.07 -3.31 20.93
C ALA A 126 -4.13 -4.36 20.30
N MET A 127 -4.25 -4.61 18.99
CA MET A 127 -3.35 -5.46 18.21
C MET A 127 -1.91 -4.96 18.29
N GLY A 128 -1.68 -3.67 18.06
CA GLY A 128 -0.34 -3.07 18.13
C GLY A 128 0.29 -3.18 19.51
N LYS A 129 -0.51 -3.08 20.59
CA LYS A 129 -0.03 -3.21 21.98
C LYS A 129 0.03 -4.66 22.48
N LYS A 130 -0.37 -5.65 21.68
CA LYS A 130 -0.49 -7.08 22.05
C LYS A 130 -1.30 -7.32 23.35
N LYS A 131 -2.30 -6.46 23.63
CA LYS A 131 -3.10 -6.52 24.85
C LYS A 131 -4.25 -7.53 24.71
N LYS A 132 -3.97 -8.80 25.02
CA LYS A 132 -4.94 -9.92 24.89
C LYS A 132 -6.29 -9.65 25.59
N GLU A 133 -6.27 -8.98 26.75
CA GLU A 133 -7.50 -8.62 27.49
C GLU A 133 -8.47 -7.73 26.70
N LEU A 134 -7.95 -6.87 25.82
CA LEU A 134 -8.77 -6.01 24.96
C LEU A 134 -9.25 -6.71 23.69
N MET A 135 -8.67 -7.86 23.35
CA MET A 135 -9.01 -8.67 22.16
C MET A 135 -10.00 -9.80 22.48
N LYS A 136 -10.26 -10.04 23.77
CA LYS A 136 -11.17 -11.07 24.29
C LYS A 136 -12.50 -10.51 24.79
N LYS A 137 -12.79 -9.23 24.57
CA LYS A 137 -14.06 -8.67 25.04
C LYS A 137 -15.20 -9.18 24.16
N ASP A 138 -15.94 -10.13 24.73
CA ASP A 138 -17.24 -10.62 24.27
C ASP A 138 -18.24 -9.47 24.04
#